data_AF-S9NZ69-F1
#
_entry.id   AF-S9NZ69-F1
#
_cell.length_a   1.000
_cell.length_b   1.000
_cell.length_c   1.000
_cell.angle_alpha   90.00
_cell.angle_beta   90.00
_cell.angle_gamma   90.00
#
_symmetry.space_group_name_H-M   'P 1'
#
loop_
_entity.id
_entity.type
_entity.pdbx_description
1 polymer ?
#
loop_
_entity_poly.entity_id
_entity_poly.type
_entity_poly.pdbx_seq_one_letter_code
_entity_poly.pdbx_strand_id
1 'polypeptide(L)'
;MYEAEHRILGRRAAVKVLHPHLTDQGEMLQRFVREARVVNQIRHPHIVDVYDFGMLPDGSPYYVMELLPGRTLSQLLHERGRLSPERALAFLEPVCEALEAAHRAGVVHRDLKASNVAVVSEGEPPVVKLLDFGIAKFIHPEPGQEGLTIAGQRLGTSQAMAPEQFRSGNIGPTTDVYALGVLLYQMLTGHYPFQSDDRLEVERMHLEAPPPRPSTEAPVPPAVDAVVLRCLEKEAEHRYPDVDSFRTALREAVLPASTTRLTAISRSVRAFALHAEVVLEEGAEDDAAYTTVSEVLDGLEQDLRAAGFVLAVQTGMALLGVRPLDEPPRTGARELLETAHQLHERAQARARGTRVSVRACVHVGQVDARRGPEGIDITGGPLADIAGWVVRDTNGLGITPAAARA
;
A
#
# COMPACT_ATOMS: atom_id res chain seq x y z
N MET A 1 -14.41 -10.58 -31.22
CA MET A 1 -14.27 -11.77 -30.33
C MET A 1 -15.52 -12.60 -30.54
N TYR A 2 -15.36 -13.92 -30.65
CA TYR A 2 -16.44 -14.85 -30.95
C TYR A 2 -16.47 -15.95 -29.90
N GLU A 3 -17.66 -16.45 -29.59
CA GLU A 3 -17.80 -17.71 -28.89
C GLU A 3 -17.74 -18.85 -29.92
N ALA A 4 -17.00 -19.91 -29.61
CA ALA A 4 -16.88 -21.08 -30.45
C ALA A 4 -17.03 -22.38 -29.65
N GLU A 5 -17.33 -23.47 -30.35
CA GLU A 5 -17.40 -24.80 -29.78
C GLU A 5 -16.44 -25.72 -30.54
N HIS A 6 -15.60 -26.44 -29.82
CA HIS A 6 -14.69 -27.41 -30.40
C HIS A 6 -15.48 -28.59 -30.99
N ARG A 7 -15.45 -28.77 -32.32
CA ARG A 7 -16.30 -29.73 -33.06
C ARG A 7 -16.33 -31.17 -32.52
N ILE A 8 -15.19 -31.68 -32.05
CA ILE A 8 -15.08 -33.06 -31.54
C ILE A 8 -15.42 -33.14 -30.04
N LEU A 9 -14.82 -32.28 -29.23
CA LEU A 9 -14.91 -32.32 -27.76
C LEU A 9 -16.16 -31.64 -27.19
N GLY A 10 -16.89 -30.84 -27.99
CA GLY A 10 -18.01 -30.01 -27.52
C GLY A 10 -17.61 -28.91 -26.54
N ARG A 11 -16.31 -28.66 -26.36
CA ARG A 11 -15.80 -27.68 -25.39
C ARG A 11 -15.99 -26.26 -25.95
N ARG A 12 -16.67 -25.40 -25.19
CA ARG A 12 -16.80 -23.96 -25.50
C ARG A 12 -15.46 -23.24 -25.31
N ALA A 13 -15.19 -22.27 -26.17
CA ALA A 13 -13.98 -21.46 -26.19
C ALA A 13 -14.27 -20.04 -26.68
N ALA A 14 -13.39 -19.11 -26.35
CA ALA A 14 -13.40 -17.77 -26.92
C ALA A 14 -12.36 -17.66 -28.03
N VAL A 15 -12.73 -17.08 -29.17
CA VAL A 15 -11.86 -16.89 -30.33
C VAL A 15 -11.69 -15.40 -30.58
N LYS A 16 -10.45 -14.92 -30.51
CA LYS A 16 -10.11 -13.54 -30.90
C LYS A 16 -9.46 -13.58 -32.28
N VAL A 17 -10.14 -12.97 -33.24
CA VAL A 17 -9.63 -12.73 -34.59
C VAL A 17 -9.01 -11.34 -34.60
N LEU A 18 -7.78 -11.26 -35.09
CA LEU A 18 -7.02 -10.02 -35.24
C LEU A 18 -7.20 -9.46 -36.65
N HIS A 19 -6.97 -8.16 -36.84
CA HIS A 19 -7.20 -7.52 -38.14
C HIS A 19 -6.23 -8.03 -39.23
N PRO A 20 -6.67 -8.15 -40.50
CA PRO A 20 -5.83 -8.61 -41.62
C PRO A 20 -4.60 -7.72 -41.87
N HIS A 21 -4.64 -6.42 -41.57
CA HIS A 21 -3.48 -5.51 -41.79
C HIS A 21 -2.22 -5.90 -40.98
N LEU A 22 -2.33 -6.88 -40.09
CA LEU A 22 -1.24 -7.45 -39.29
C LEU A 22 -0.54 -8.62 -40.02
N THR A 23 -0.95 -8.95 -41.25
CA THR A 23 -0.47 -10.12 -42.02
C THR A 23 0.50 -9.76 -43.14
N ASP A 24 0.67 -8.47 -43.45
CA ASP A 24 1.48 -8.01 -44.59
C ASP A 24 2.99 -8.21 -44.41
N GLN A 25 3.45 -8.70 -43.24
CA GLN A 25 4.86 -8.97 -42.98
C GLN A 25 5.01 -10.33 -42.31
N GLY A 26 5.55 -11.34 -43.02
CA GLY A 26 5.73 -12.70 -42.49
C GLY A 26 6.53 -12.78 -41.17
N GLU A 27 7.37 -11.78 -40.88
CA GLU A 27 8.06 -11.64 -39.59
C GLU A 27 7.12 -11.37 -38.41
N MET A 28 6.03 -10.64 -38.65
CA MET A 28 5.04 -10.26 -37.66
C MET A 28 4.26 -11.48 -37.15
N LEU A 29 3.93 -12.40 -38.06
CA LEU A 29 3.31 -13.67 -37.72
C LEU A 29 4.24 -14.57 -36.91
N GLN A 30 5.53 -14.64 -37.27
CA GLN A 30 6.51 -15.42 -36.52
C GLN A 30 6.70 -14.89 -35.10
N ARG A 31 6.73 -13.56 -34.92
CA ARG A 31 6.74 -12.93 -33.59
C ARG A 31 5.47 -13.24 -32.80
N PHE A 32 4.30 -13.10 -33.43
CA PHE A 32 3.01 -13.44 -32.81
C PHE A 32 2.99 -14.88 -32.28
N VAL A 33 3.38 -15.86 -33.11
CA VAL A 33 3.44 -17.28 -32.72
C VAL A 33 4.48 -17.51 -31.62
N ARG A 34 5.63 -16.83 -31.66
CA ARG A 34 6.66 -16.95 -30.63
C ARG A 34 6.14 -16.44 -29.27
N GLU A 35 5.56 -15.25 -29.23
CA GLU A 35 5.05 -14.66 -28.00
C GLU A 35 3.87 -15.45 -27.44
N ALA A 36 2.93 -15.90 -28.30
CA ALA A 36 1.85 -16.78 -27.88
C ALA A 36 2.35 -18.09 -27.25
N ARG A 37 3.46 -18.66 -27.77
CA ARG A 37 4.09 -19.86 -27.19
C ARG A 37 4.73 -19.59 -25.83
N VAL A 38 5.37 -18.43 -25.63
CA VAL A 38 5.96 -18.08 -24.34
C VAL A 38 4.84 -17.87 -23.31
N VAL A 39 3.79 -17.15 -23.68
CA VAL A 39 2.62 -16.93 -22.82
C VAL A 39 1.95 -18.26 -22.43
N ASN A 40 1.76 -19.18 -23.39
CA ASN A 40 1.15 -20.48 -23.11
C ASN A 40 2.01 -21.40 -22.21
N GLN A 41 3.31 -21.13 -22.09
CA GLN A 41 4.15 -21.86 -21.12
C GLN A 41 3.92 -21.39 -19.68
N ILE A 42 3.39 -20.18 -19.50
CA ILE A 42 3.08 -19.62 -18.18
C ILE A 42 1.73 -20.20 -17.71
N ARG A 43 1.78 -21.40 -17.11
CA ARG A 43 0.60 -21.99 -16.47
C ARG A 43 0.37 -21.34 -15.12
N HIS A 44 -0.65 -20.49 -15.02
CA HIS A 44 -0.98 -19.76 -13.80
C HIS A 44 -2.51 -19.65 -13.61
N PRO A 45 -3.05 -19.83 -12.40
CA PRO A 45 -4.50 -19.78 -12.15
C PRO A 45 -5.15 -18.43 -12.53
N HIS A 46 -4.37 -17.35 -12.48
CA HIS A 46 -4.80 -15.99 -12.80
C HIS A 46 -4.40 -15.53 -14.21
N ILE A 47 -3.98 -16.44 -15.09
CA ILE A 47 -3.74 -16.17 -16.51
C ILE A 47 -4.75 -16.96 -17.34
N VAL A 48 -5.26 -16.35 -18.40
CA VAL A 48 -6.15 -17.02 -19.34
C VAL A 48 -5.42 -18.15 -20.08
N ASP A 49 -6.02 -19.33 -20.14
CA ASP A 49 -5.44 -20.44 -20.91
C ASP A 49 -5.67 -20.23 -22.41
N VAL A 50 -4.59 -20.27 -23.20
CA VAL A 50 -4.64 -20.24 -24.66
C VAL A 50 -4.56 -21.67 -25.19
N TYR A 51 -5.61 -22.11 -25.86
CA TYR A 51 -5.72 -23.47 -26.39
C TYR A 51 -5.02 -23.64 -27.73
N ASP A 52 -5.19 -22.66 -28.62
CA ASP A 52 -4.71 -22.80 -30.00
C ASP A 52 -4.51 -21.44 -30.69
N PHE A 53 -3.80 -21.44 -31.80
CA PHE A 53 -3.62 -20.29 -32.69
C PHE A 53 -3.67 -20.74 -34.15
N GLY A 54 -4.15 -19.87 -35.02
CA GLY A 54 -4.26 -20.19 -36.43
C GLY A 54 -4.47 -18.98 -37.31
N MET A 55 -4.72 -19.27 -38.59
CA MET A 55 -4.98 -18.28 -39.62
C MET A 55 -6.34 -18.60 -40.26
N LEU A 56 -7.17 -17.58 -40.43
CA LEU A 56 -8.37 -17.69 -41.23
C LEU A 56 -8.02 -17.74 -42.73
N PRO A 57 -8.94 -18.19 -43.61
CA PRO A 57 -8.71 -18.25 -45.05
C PRO A 57 -8.37 -16.89 -45.69
N ASP A 58 -8.81 -15.79 -45.09
CA ASP A 58 -8.52 -14.42 -45.50
C ASP A 58 -7.16 -13.91 -45.00
N GLY A 59 -6.38 -14.77 -44.33
CA GLY A 59 -5.10 -14.46 -43.74
C GLY A 59 -5.18 -13.94 -42.31
N SER A 60 -6.35 -13.62 -41.76
CA SER A 60 -6.43 -13.02 -40.42
C SER A 60 -5.92 -13.98 -39.33
N PRO A 61 -4.98 -13.56 -38.45
CA PRO A 61 -4.55 -14.39 -37.34
C PRO A 61 -5.67 -14.48 -36.31
N TYR A 62 -5.82 -15.64 -35.69
CA TYR A 62 -6.70 -15.84 -34.56
C TYR A 62 -6.03 -16.68 -33.49
N TYR A 63 -6.55 -16.55 -32.27
CA TYR A 63 -6.23 -17.48 -31.19
C TYR A 63 -7.48 -17.85 -30.41
N VAL A 64 -7.44 -19.07 -29.89
CA VAL A 64 -8.50 -19.73 -29.15
C VAL A 64 -8.06 -19.79 -27.69
N MET A 65 -8.89 -19.29 -26.79
CA MET A 65 -8.63 -19.25 -25.36
C MET A 65 -9.82 -19.80 -24.58
N GLU A 66 -9.63 -20.02 -23.29
CA GLU A 66 -10.73 -20.42 -22.43
C GLU A 66 -11.88 -19.41 -22.49
N LEU A 67 -13.11 -19.92 -22.56
CA LEU A 67 -14.28 -19.08 -22.41
C LEU A 67 -14.51 -18.84 -20.93
N LEU A 68 -14.23 -17.63 -20.46
CA LEU A 68 -14.46 -17.26 -19.07
C LEU A 68 -15.91 -16.87 -18.83
N PRO A 69 -16.60 -17.49 -17.85
CA PRO A 69 -17.86 -16.94 -17.37
C PRO A 69 -17.59 -15.61 -16.64
N GLY A 70 -18.55 -14.69 -16.63
CA GLY A 70 -18.41 -13.39 -15.95
C GLY A 70 -18.24 -12.21 -16.90
N ARG A 71 -17.49 -11.20 -16.45
CA ARG A 71 -17.35 -9.90 -17.15
C ARG A 71 -15.95 -9.32 -16.95
N THR A 72 -15.60 -8.35 -17.77
CA THR A 72 -14.35 -7.59 -17.59
C THR A 72 -14.46 -6.61 -16.43
N LEU A 73 -13.32 -6.25 -15.83
CA LEU A 73 -13.23 -5.20 -14.83
C LEU A 73 -13.69 -3.85 -15.41
N SER A 74 -13.49 -3.61 -16.71
CA SER A 74 -14.02 -2.41 -17.38
C SER A 74 -15.55 -2.36 -17.36
N GLN A 75 -16.22 -3.49 -17.59
CA GLN A 75 -17.69 -3.58 -17.49
C GLN A 75 -18.14 -3.40 -16.04
N LEU A 76 -17.43 -4.00 -15.09
CA LEU A 76 -17.69 -3.82 -13.66
C LEU A 76 -17.61 -2.34 -13.23
N LEU A 77 -16.57 -1.63 -13.66
CA LEU A 77 -16.38 -0.21 -13.36
C LEU A 77 -17.42 0.66 -14.06
N HIS A 78 -17.81 0.35 -15.29
CA HIS A 78 -18.88 1.06 -15.97
C HIS A 78 -20.21 0.97 -15.20
N GLU A 79 -20.52 -0.19 -14.63
CA GLU A 79 -21.75 -0.39 -13.86
C GLU A 79 -21.70 0.23 -12.45
N ARG A 80 -20.56 0.17 -11.77
CA ARG A 80 -20.43 0.62 -10.37
C ARG A 80 -19.89 2.04 -10.19
N GLY A 81 -19.31 2.61 -11.24
CA GLY A 81 -18.51 3.82 -11.18
C GLY A 81 -17.12 3.54 -10.60
N ARG A 82 -17.04 3.30 -9.29
CA ARG A 82 -15.77 3.12 -8.55
C ARG A 82 -15.84 1.97 -7.54
N LEU A 83 -14.68 1.57 -7.04
CA LEU A 83 -14.50 0.51 -6.04
C LEU A 83 -13.88 1.08 -4.75
N SER A 84 -14.15 0.43 -3.62
CA SER A 84 -13.43 0.73 -2.38
C SER A 84 -11.98 0.26 -2.48
N PRO A 85 -11.05 0.82 -1.68
CA PRO A 85 -9.66 0.38 -1.66
C PRO A 85 -9.50 -1.13 -1.40
N GLU A 86 -10.30 -1.70 -0.50
CA GLU A 86 -10.28 -3.12 -0.14
C GLU A 86 -10.69 -3.98 -1.32
N ARG A 87 -11.73 -3.54 -2.05
CA ARG A 87 -12.19 -4.28 -3.24
C ARG A 87 -11.22 -4.13 -4.40
N ALA A 88 -10.57 -2.98 -4.54
CA ALA A 88 -9.53 -2.78 -5.53
C ALA A 88 -8.32 -3.69 -5.27
N LEU A 89 -7.86 -3.76 -4.02
CA LEU A 89 -6.81 -4.70 -3.60
C LEU A 89 -7.20 -6.15 -3.93
N ALA A 90 -8.40 -6.59 -3.55
CA ALA A 90 -8.86 -7.97 -3.76
C ALA A 90 -8.84 -8.39 -5.23
N PHE A 91 -9.11 -7.46 -6.17
CA PHE A 91 -9.01 -7.75 -7.61
C PHE A 91 -7.57 -7.65 -8.13
N LEU A 92 -6.75 -6.75 -7.60
CA LEU A 92 -5.37 -6.53 -8.06
C LEU A 92 -4.39 -7.56 -7.54
N GLU A 93 -4.62 -8.19 -6.38
CA GLU A 93 -3.73 -9.23 -5.84
C GLU A 93 -3.55 -10.41 -6.84
N PRO A 94 -4.62 -11.04 -7.35
CA PRO A 94 -4.52 -12.03 -8.43
C PRO A 94 -3.83 -11.54 -9.70
N VAL A 95 -4.05 -10.26 -10.08
CA VAL A 95 -3.41 -9.65 -11.26
C VAL A 95 -1.91 -9.52 -11.03
N CYS A 96 -1.50 -9.12 -9.83
CA CYS A 96 -0.09 -9.03 -9.46
C CYS A 96 0.59 -10.40 -9.49
N GLU A 97 -0.07 -11.45 -9.00
CA GLU A 97 0.44 -12.82 -9.08
C GLU A 97 0.65 -13.29 -10.53
N ALA A 98 -0.32 -12.99 -11.41
CA ALA A 98 -0.21 -13.29 -12.84
C ALA A 98 0.97 -12.55 -13.49
N LEU A 99 1.12 -11.26 -13.22
CA LEU A 99 2.22 -10.45 -13.76
C LEU A 99 3.57 -10.91 -13.23
N GLU A 100 3.69 -11.23 -11.95
CA GLU A 100 4.92 -11.76 -11.35
C GLU A 100 5.33 -13.10 -11.99
N ALA A 101 4.36 -14.00 -12.24
CA ALA A 101 4.62 -15.25 -12.97
C ALA A 101 5.13 -14.99 -14.39
N ALA A 102 4.57 -14.01 -15.09
CA ALA A 102 5.00 -13.63 -16.43
C ALA A 102 6.38 -12.95 -16.46
N HIS A 103 6.64 -12.03 -15.52
CA HIS A 103 7.93 -11.35 -15.40
C HIS A 103 9.06 -12.34 -15.13
N ARG A 104 8.83 -13.36 -14.29
CA ARG A 104 9.77 -14.46 -14.06
C ARG A 104 10.05 -15.31 -15.31
N ALA A 105 9.09 -15.38 -16.23
CA ALA A 105 9.25 -16.01 -17.53
C ALA A 105 9.83 -15.07 -18.60
N GLY A 106 10.21 -13.83 -18.24
CA GLY A 106 10.76 -12.83 -19.15
C GLY A 106 9.73 -12.12 -20.03
N VAL A 107 8.44 -12.23 -19.70
CA VAL A 107 7.33 -11.62 -20.45
C VAL A 107 6.80 -10.39 -19.72
N VAL A 108 6.77 -9.25 -20.38
CA VAL A 108 6.10 -8.02 -19.91
C VAL A 108 4.75 -7.89 -20.60
N HIS A 109 3.70 -7.51 -19.87
CA HIS A 109 2.32 -7.47 -20.40
C HIS A 109 2.10 -6.31 -21.38
N ARG A 110 2.62 -5.09 -21.09
CA ARG A 110 2.64 -3.90 -21.98
C ARG A 110 1.29 -3.29 -22.37
N ASP A 111 0.17 -3.93 -22.06
CA ASP A 111 -1.19 -3.43 -22.30
C ASP A 111 -2.14 -3.71 -21.14
N LEU A 112 -1.67 -3.57 -19.89
CA LEU A 112 -2.54 -3.80 -18.74
C LEU A 112 -3.60 -2.67 -18.64
N LYS A 113 -4.87 -3.06 -18.58
CA LYS A 113 -6.03 -2.17 -18.45
C LYS A 113 -7.25 -2.94 -17.97
N ALA A 114 -8.29 -2.25 -17.51
CA ALA A 114 -9.50 -2.87 -16.95
C ALA A 114 -10.22 -3.83 -17.93
N SER A 115 -10.14 -3.60 -19.25
CA SER A 115 -10.75 -4.51 -20.24
C SER A 115 -9.95 -5.80 -20.47
N ASN A 116 -8.69 -5.85 -20.03
CA ASN A 116 -7.85 -7.05 -20.08
C ASN A 116 -7.86 -7.82 -18.74
N VAL A 117 -8.68 -7.40 -17.77
CA VAL A 117 -8.86 -8.12 -16.50
C VAL A 117 -10.26 -8.73 -16.49
N ALA A 118 -10.37 -10.06 -16.55
CA ALA A 118 -11.63 -10.78 -16.44
C ALA A 118 -11.94 -11.12 -14.99
N VAL A 119 -13.14 -10.75 -14.55
CA VAL A 119 -13.70 -11.09 -13.24
C VAL A 119 -14.66 -12.25 -13.44
N VAL A 120 -14.18 -13.45 -13.12
CA VAL A 120 -14.90 -14.72 -13.31
C VAL A 120 -15.95 -14.90 -12.21
N SER A 121 -15.58 -14.55 -10.98
CA SER A 121 -16.45 -14.56 -9.82
C SER A 121 -16.08 -13.43 -8.89
N GLU A 122 -17.08 -12.73 -8.35
CA GLU A 122 -16.90 -11.66 -7.36
C GLU A 122 -16.95 -12.16 -5.91
N GLY A 123 -16.74 -13.46 -5.67
CA GLY A 123 -16.68 -14.02 -4.31
C GLY A 123 -15.59 -13.42 -3.43
N GLU A 124 -15.38 -14.03 -2.26
CA GLU A 124 -14.32 -13.67 -1.32
C GLU A 124 -13.44 -14.90 -1.04
N PRO A 125 -12.24 -14.98 -1.66
CA PRO A 125 -11.64 -14.03 -2.61
C PRO A 125 -12.28 -14.08 -4.02
N PRO A 126 -12.15 -13.02 -4.82
CA PRO A 126 -12.62 -13.03 -6.21
C PRO A 126 -11.75 -13.95 -7.08
N VAL A 127 -12.35 -14.49 -8.13
CA VAL A 127 -11.63 -15.23 -9.17
C VAL A 127 -11.40 -14.29 -10.33
N VAL A 128 -10.15 -13.87 -10.52
CA VAL A 128 -9.71 -12.96 -11.57
C VAL A 128 -8.74 -13.67 -12.50
N LYS A 129 -8.83 -13.36 -13.79
CA LYS A 129 -7.87 -13.79 -14.79
C LYS A 129 -7.41 -12.64 -15.67
N LEU A 130 -6.11 -12.59 -15.90
CA LEU A 130 -5.48 -11.65 -16.82
C LEU A 130 -5.61 -12.20 -18.24
N LEU A 131 -6.15 -11.35 -19.11
CA LEU A 131 -6.30 -11.61 -20.54
C LEU A 131 -5.10 -11.01 -21.29
N ASP A 132 -4.77 -11.58 -22.44
CA ASP A 132 -4.00 -10.95 -23.51
C ASP A 132 -2.72 -10.20 -23.09
N PHE A 133 -1.60 -10.93 -22.96
CA PHE A 133 -0.24 -10.38 -22.75
C PHE A 133 0.31 -9.60 -23.95
N GLY A 134 -0.38 -8.54 -24.36
CA GLY A 134 0.10 -7.62 -25.39
C GLY A 134 0.49 -8.30 -26.70
N ILE A 135 0.00 -9.51 -26.99
CA ILE A 135 0.38 -10.32 -28.16
C ILE A 135 0.15 -9.53 -29.47
N ALA A 136 -0.79 -8.59 -29.43
CA ALA A 136 -1.10 -7.65 -30.52
C ALA A 136 -0.16 -6.42 -30.63
N LYS A 137 0.65 -6.08 -29.63
CA LYS A 137 1.60 -4.94 -29.68
C LYS A 137 2.98 -5.31 -30.20
N PHE A 138 3.36 -6.59 -30.16
CA PHE A 138 4.57 -7.11 -30.84
C PHE A 138 4.45 -7.13 -32.37
N ILE A 139 3.25 -6.80 -32.84
CA ILE A 139 2.85 -6.65 -34.23
C ILE A 139 3.16 -5.23 -34.75
N HIS A 140 3.56 -4.30 -33.86
CA HIS A 140 4.17 -3.04 -34.28
C HIS A 140 5.70 -3.18 -34.21
N PRO A 141 6.44 -2.70 -35.23
CA PRO A 141 7.88 -2.77 -35.23
C PRO A 141 8.46 -2.05 -34.00
N GLU A 142 9.67 -2.47 -33.61
CA GLU A 142 10.53 -1.69 -32.72
C GLU A 142 10.46 -0.21 -33.13
N PRO A 143 10.28 0.72 -32.19
CA PRO A 143 10.25 2.12 -32.57
C PRO A 143 11.61 2.49 -33.19
N GLY A 144 11.60 2.86 -34.48
CA GLY A 144 12.82 3.13 -35.24
C GLY A 144 12.93 2.38 -36.56
N GLN A 145 12.09 1.38 -36.84
CA GLN A 145 11.87 0.94 -38.23
C GLN A 145 10.71 1.72 -38.84
N GLU A 146 11.00 2.48 -39.89
CA GLU A 146 10.05 3.14 -40.78
C GLU A 146 9.17 2.10 -41.50
N GLY A 147 8.27 1.47 -40.75
CA GLY A 147 7.25 0.55 -41.24
C GLY A 147 5.90 1.23 -41.23
N LEU A 148 5.57 1.92 -42.32
CA LEU A 148 4.25 2.42 -42.70
C LEU A 148 3.42 3.05 -41.56
N THR A 149 3.75 4.30 -41.25
CA THR A 149 2.79 5.29 -40.74
C THR A 149 1.67 5.51 -41.75
N ILE A 150 0.71 4.59 -41.80
CA ILE A 150 -0.61 4.92 -42.35
C ILE A 150 -1.29 5.82 -41.32
N ALA A 151 -1.45 7.08 -41.72
CA ALA A 151 -2.07 8.14 -40.96
C ALA A 151 -3.34 7.64 -40.24
N GLY A 152 -3.33 7.68 -38.90
CA GLY A 152 -4.55 7.56 -38.09
C GLY A 152 -4.83 6.21 -37.40
N GLN A 153 -3.99 5.18 -37.52
CA GLN A 153 -4.27 3.85 -36.94
C GLN A 153 -3.24 3.33 -35.92
N ARG A 154 -2.81 4.14 -34.94
CA ARG A 154 -2.42 3.54 -33.64
C ARG A 154 -3.72 3.15 -32.91
N LEU A 155 -4.32 2.02 -33.29
CA LEU A 155 -5.51 1.43 -32.68
C LEU A 155 -5.22 1.05 -31.22
N GLY A 156 -5.68 1.87 -30.28
CA GLY A 156 -5.63 1.60 -28.85
C GLY A 156 -5.60 2.88 -28.03
N THR A 157 -6.52 2.98 -27.07
CA THR A 157 -6.60 4.10 -26.13
C THR A 157 -5.31 4.17 -25.31
N SER A 158 -4.53 5.25 -25.50
CA SER A 158 -3.24 5.55 -24.87
C SER A 158 -3.30 5.76 -23.35
N GLN A 159 -4.49 5.63 -22.75
CA GLN A 159 -4.83 6.04 -21.39
C GLN A 159 -4.12 5.26 -20.27
N ALA A 160 -3.47 4.13 -20.59
CA ALA A 160 -2.71 3.33 -19.62
C ALA A 160 -1.26 3.06 -20.05
N MET A 161 -0.77 3.72 -21.10
CA MET A 161 0.60 3.52 -21.57
C MET A 161 1.60 4.26 -20.66
N ALA A 162 2.72 3.59 -20.37
CA ALA A 162 3.80 4.20 -19.59
C ALA A 162 4.64 5.18 -20.45
N PRO A 163 5.29 6.19 -19.83
CA PRO A 163 6.15 7.17 -20.52
C PRO A 163 7.16 6.55 -21.49
N GLU A 164 7.83 5.47 -21.07
CA GLU A 164 8.83 4.77 -21.87
C GLU A 164 8.26 4.13 -23.14
N GLN A 165 6.96 3.78 -23.16
CA GLN A 165 6.30 3.24 -24.35
C GLN A 165 6.06 4.30 -25.43
N PHE A 166 6.02 5.59 -25.06
CA PHE A 166 5.96 6.70 -26.00
C PHE A 166 7.35 7.13 -26.46
N ARG A 167 8.31 7.17 -25.52
CA ARG A 167 9.70 7.60 -25.76
C ARG A 167 10.55 6.56 -26.50
N SER A 168 10.01 5.37 -26.77
CA SER A 168 10.81 4.25 -27.32
C SER A 168 11.94 3.81 -26.39
N GLY A 169 11.73 3.97 -25.08
CA GLY A 169 12.69 3.60 -24.05
C GLY A 169 12.69 2.09 -23.78
N ASN A 170 13.54 1.66 -22.84
CA ASN A 170 13.61 0.27 -22.41
C ASN A 170 12.30 -0.14 -21.71
N ILE A 171 11.51 -0.99 -22.39
CA ILE A 171 10.29 -1.57 -21.82
C ILE A 171 10.67 -2.74 -20.92
N GLY A 172 10.28 -2.67 -19.65
CA GLY A 172 10.59 -3.69 -18.64
C GLY A 172 9.42 -3.94 -17.68
N PRO A 173 9.62 -4.76 -16.63
CA PRO A 173 8.60 -5.03 -15.60
C PRO A 173 7.95 -3.78 -14.99
N THR A 174 8.73 -2.71 -14.84
CA THR A 174 8.30 -1.40 -14.30
C THR A 174 7.30 -0.66 -15.22
N THR A 175 7.17 -1.07 -16.49
CA THR A 175 6.10 -0.62 -17.39
C THR A 175 4.73 -1.13 -16.93
N ASP A 176 4.66 -2.39 -16.49
CA ASP A 176 3.40 -2.95 -15.97
C ASP A 176 3.06 -2.37 -14.59
N VAL A 177 4.07 -1.99 -13.78
CA VAL A 177 3.87 -1.24 -12.52
C VAL A 177 3.20 0.12 -12.77
N TYR A 178 3.61 0.85 -13.81
CA TYR A 178 2.95 2.10 -14.17
C TYR A 178 1.49 1.86 -14.56
N ALA A 179 1.23 0.84 -15.38
CA ALA A 179 -0.12 0.49 -15.80
C ALA A 179 -0.98 0.00 -14.62
N LEU A 180 -0.39 -0.66 -13.61
CA LEU A 180 -1.06 -1.00 -12.34
C LEU A 180 -1.46 0.27 -11.58
N GLY A 181 -0.60 1.30 -11.55
CA GLY A 181 -0.93 2.60 -10.98
C GLY A 181 -2.10 3.28 -11.67
N VAL A 182 -2.11 3.28 -13.01
CA VAL A 182 -3.24 3.80 -13.80
C VAL A 182 -4.52 3.01 -13.52
N LEU A 183 -4.44 1.69 -13.52
CA LEU A 183 -5.58 0.81 -13.27
C LEU A 183 -6.13 1.01 -11.85
N LEU A 184 -5.26 1.10 -10.85
CA LEU A 184 -5.65 1.38 -9.46
C LEU A 184 -6.34 2.74 -9.34
N TYR A 185 -5.80 3.80 -9.98
CA TYR A 185 -6.47 5.10 -10.03
C TYR A 185 -7.88 4.95 -10.61
N GLN A 186 -8.00 4.30 -11.78
CA GLN A 186 -9.28 4.08 -12.45
C GLN A 186 -10.27 3.29 -11.59
N MET A 187 -9.80 2.28 -10.85
CA MET A 187 -10.66 1.51 -9.95
C MET A 187 -11.19 2.36 -8.79
N LEU A 188 -10.39 3.30 -8.28
CA LEU A 188 -10.75 4.13 -7.13
C LEU A 188 -11.61 5.34 -7.48
N THR A 189 -11.41 5.94 -8.66
CA THR A 189 -12.11 7.17 -9.09
C THR A 189 -13.20 6.91 -10.12
N GLY A 190 -13.08 5.82 -10.88
CA GLY A 190 -13.97 5.46 -11.99
C GLY A 190 -13.54 5.97 -13.37
N HIS A 191 -12.45 6.73 -13.45
CA HIS A 191 -11.91 7.26 -14.70
C HIS A 191 -10.38 7.28 -14.69
N TYR A 192 -9.76 7.51 -15.85
CA TYR A 192 -8.30 7.53 -15.95
C TYR A 192 -7.70 8.77 -15.26
N PRO A 193 -6.44 8.70 -14.79
CA PRO A 193 -5.75 9.83 -14.17
C PRO A 193 -5.49 10.99 -15.15
N PHE A 194 -5.35 10.68 -16.44
CA PHE A 194 -5.14 11.68 -17.49
C PHE A 194 -6.22 11.52 -18.56
N GLN A 195 -6.96 12.59 -18.83
CA GLN A 195 -8.10 12.59 -19.75
C GLN A 195 -8.09 13.86 -20.61
N SER A 196 -8.21 13.67 -21.91
CA SER A 196 -8.41 14.73 -22.89
C SER A 196 -9.05 14.11 -24.14
N ASP A 197 -9.81 14.91 -24.87
CA ASP A 197 -10.32 14.53 -26.20
C ASP A 197 -9.20 14.48 -27.24
N ASP A 198 -8.08 15.16 -26.98
CA ASP A 198 -6.87 15.09 -27.79
C ASP A 198 -5.88 14.05 -27.24
N ARG A 199 -5.64 13.02 -28.06
CA ARG A 199 -4.71 11.93 -27.79
C ARG A 199 -3.27 12.41 -27.56
N LEU A 200 -2.80 13.41 -28.31
CA LEU A 200 -1.44 13.95 -28.12
C LEU A 200 -1.30 14.63 -26.77
N GLU A 201 -2.38 15.25 -26.29
CA GLU A 201 -2.45 15.86 -24.97
C GLU A 201 -2.40 14.79 -23.87
N VAL A 202 -3.14 13.69 -24.01
CA VAL A 202 -3.04 12.53 -23.10
C VAL A 202 -1.62 11.95 -23.06
N GLU A 203 -0.98 11.80 -24.22
CA GLU A 203 0.43 11.37 -24.30
C GLU A 203 1.37 12.33 -23.56
N ARG A 204 1.22 13.65 -23.78
CA ARG A 204 1.98 14.68 -23.07
C ARG A 204 1.76 14.62 -21.55
N MET A 205 0.52 14.42 -21.10
CA MET A 205 0.21 14.27 -19.68
C MET A 205 0.90 13.05 -19.06
N HIS A 206 0.89 11.91 -19.75
CA HIS A 206 1.64 10.74 -19.30
C HIS A 206 3.14 11.04 -19.20
N LEU A 207 3.70 11.81 -20.13
CA LEU A 207 5.13 12.16 -20.16
C LEU A 207 5.56 13.21 -19.12
N GLU A 208 4.71 14.18 -18.81
CA GLU A 208 5.12 15.43 -18.13
C GLU A 208 4.25 15.81 -16.93
N ALA A 209 2.93 15.57 -16.99
CA ALA A 209 2.02 16.11 -15.99
C ALA A 209 2.14 15.37 -14.65
N PRO A 210 2.14 16.06 -13.51
CA PRO A 210 2.10 15.40 -12.21
C PRO A 210 0.81 14.56 -12.09
N PRO A 211 0.89 13.32 -11.60
CA PRO A 211 -0.30 12.49 -11.45
C PRO A 211 -1.25 13.06 -10.38
N PRO A 212 -2.58 13.07 -10.64
CA PRO A 212 -3.55 13.45 -9.63
C PRO A 212 -3.62 12.46 -8.47
N ARG A 213 -4.07 12.94 -7.32
CA ARG A 213 -4.28 12.12 -6.11
C ARG A 213 -5.70 11.55 -6.11
N PRO A 214 -5.90 10.22 -6.05
CA PRO A 214 -7.24 9.65 -5.95
C PRO A 214 -8.09 10.24 -4.81
N SER A 215 -7.47 10.59 -3.68
CA SER A 215 -8.17 11.13 -2.51
C SER A 215 -8.88 12.47 -2.75
N THR A 216 -8.56 13.20 -3.83
CA THR A 216 -9.25 14.47 -4.14
C THR A 216 -10.64 14.23 -4.74
N GLU A 217 -10.91 13.02 -5.22
CA GLU A 217 -12.12 12.67 -5.98
C GLU A 217 -12.90 11.48 -5.36
N ALA A 218 -12.22 10.67 -4.55
CA ALA A 218 -12.78 9.49 -3.91
C ALA A 218 -12.34 9.37 -2.43
N PRO A 219 -13.11 8.67 -1.57
CA PRO A 219 -12.75 8.44 -0.17
C PRO A 219 -11.62 7.40 -0.07
N VAL A 220 -10.39 7.85 -0.33
CA VAL A 220 -9.18 7.02 -0.41
C VAL A 220 -8.19 7.44 0.68
N PRO A 221 -7.61 6.50 1.45
CA PRO A 221 -6.60 6.84 2.45
C PRO A 221 -5.34 7.48 1.84
N PRO A 222 -4.67 8.41 2.53
CA PRO A 222 -3.42 9.01 2.05
C PRO A 222 -2.30 8.00 1.74
N ALA A 223 -2.29 6.86 2.42
CA ALA A 223 -1.34 5.78 2.13
C ALA A 223 -1.55 5.19 0.73
N VAL A 224 -2.80 5.10 0.27
CA VAL A 224 -3.12 4.59 -1.07
C VAL A 224 -2.78 5.62 -2.15
N ASP A 225 -2.93 6.93 -1.87
CA ASP A 225 -2.39 7.97 -2.76
C ASP A 225 -0.90 7.77 -2.99
N ALA A 226 -0.12 7.56 -1.93
CA ALA A 226 1.32 7.39 -2.03
C ALA A 226 1.70 6.21 -2.94
N VAL A 227 0.95 5.11 -2.87
CA VAL A 227 1.14 3.95 -3.77
C VAL A 227 0.84 4.30 -5.22
N VAL A 228 -0.29 4.96 -5.48
CA VAL A 228 -0.69 5.37 -6.85
C VAL A 228 0.33 6.34 -7.44
N LEU A 229 0.68 7.40 -6.69
CA LEU A 229 1.64 8.41 -7.15
C LEU A 229 3.01 7.80 -7.46
N ARG A 230 3.50 6.89 -6.61
CA ARG A 230 4.79 6.21 -6.85
C ARG A 230 4.76 5.33 -8.09
N CYS A 231 3.65 4.65 -8.39
CA CYS A 231 3.52 3.90 -9.64
C CYS A 231 3.55 4.81 -10.87
N LEU A 232 2.98 6.01 -10.75
CA LEU A 232 2.85 6.98 -11.83
C LEU A 232 4.05 7.92 -11.98
N GLU A 233 5.14 7.66 -11.27
CA GLU A 233 6.43 8.32 -11.48
C GLU A 233 6.88 8.20 -12.94
N LYS A 234 7.44 9.29 -13.47
CA LYS A 234 7.77 9.37 -14.90
C LYS A 234 8.98 8.54 -15.24
N GLU A 235 10.00 8.63 -14.39
CA GLU A 235 11.21 7.81 -14.48
C GLU A 235 10.96 6.45 -13.85
N ALA A 236 11.21 5.38 -14.63
CA ALA A 236 10.89 4.02 -14.23
C ALA A 236 11.62 3.56 -12.96
N GLU A 237 12.81 4.11 -12.69
CA GLU A 237 13.63 3.82 -11.51
C GLU A 237 13.07 4.38 -10.20
N HIS A 238 12.18 5.38 -10.25
CA HIS A 238 11.50 5.93 -9.07
C HIS A 238 10.23 5.14 -8.68
N ARG A 239 9.77 4.25 -9.55
CA ARG A 239 8.60 3.39 -9.31
C ARG A 239 8.94 2.26 -8.32
N TYR A 240 7.98 1.38 -8.06
CA TYR A 240 8.30 0.11 -7.42
C TYR A 240 9.19 -0.73 -8.35
N PRO A 241 10.22 -1.40 -7.81
CA PRO A 241 11.17 -2.16 -8.63
C PRO A 241 10.51 -3.36 -9.33
N ASP A 242 9.44 -3.90 -8.74
CA ASP A 242 8.69 -5.03 -9.25
C ASP A 242 7.23 -4.99 -8.77
N VAL A 243 6.43 -5.90 -9.33
CA VAL A 243 4.99 -6.00 -9.05
C VAL A 243 4.71 -6.51 -7.63
N ASP A 244 5.60 -7.31 -7.03
CA ASP A 244 5.42 -7.80 -5.66
C ASP A 244 5.60 -6.69 -4.63
N SER A 245 6.58 -5.81 -4.85
CA SER A 245 6.81 -4.59 -4.07
C SER A 245 5.61 -3.66 -4.12
N PHE A 246 5.02 -3.49 -5.31
CA PHE A 246 3.75 -2.77 -5.46
C PHE A 246 2.61 -3.44 -4.69
N ARG A 247 2.42 -4.76 -4.87
CA ARG A 247 1.36 -5.55 -4.20
C ARG A 247 1.45 -5.42 -2.69
N THR A 248 2.66 -5.55 -2.14
CA THR A 248 2.92 -5.45 -0.70
C THR A 248 2.59 -4.04 -0.18
N ALA A 249 3.07 -3.00 -0.86
CA ALA A 249 2.79 -1.62 -0.46
C ALA A 249 1.28 -1.28 -0.56
N LEU A 250 0.59 -1.76 -1.60
CA LEU A 250 -0.86 -1.58 -1.73
C LEU A 250 -1.61 -2.29 -0.60
N ARG A 251 -1.22 -3.53 -0.27
CA ARG A 251 -1.82 -4.29 0.84
C ARG A 251 -1.64 -3.54 2.15
N GLU A 252 -0.45 -3.04 2.44
CA GLU A 252 -0.15 -2.26 3.66
C GLU A 252 -0.93 -0.94 3.70
N ALA A 253 -1.15 -0.30 2.55
CA ALA A 253 -1.89 0.97 2.46
C ALA A 253 -3.42 0.80 2.61
N VAL A 254 -3.97 -0.30 2.10
CA VAL A 254 -5.42 -0.59 2.07
C VAL A 254 -5.90 -1.34 3.30
N LEU A 255 -5.10 -2.30 3.74
CA LEU A 255 -5.26 -2.99 5.00
C LEU A 255 -4.18 -2.42 5.91
N PRO A 256 -4.24 -1.12 6.29
CA PRO A 256 -3.36 -0.62 7.32
C PRO A 256 -3.61 -1.56 8.47
N ALA A 257 -2.59 -2.32 8.82
CA ALA A 257 -2.74 -3.32 9.84
C ALA A 257 -3.36 -2.58 11.03
N SER A 258 -4.51 -3.05 11.51
CA SER A 258 -4.64 -3.10 12.95
C SER A 258 -3.51 -4.03 13.39
N THR A 259 -2.29 -3.50 13.49
CA THR A 259 -1.08 -4.11 14.03
C THR A 259 -1.10 -5.63 14.06
N THR A 260 -0.77 -6.35 12.96
CA THR A 260 -0.53 -7.81 12.99
C THR A 260 0.02 -8.26 11.61
N ARG A 261 1.09 -9.06 11.42
CA ARG A 261 1.76 -10.08 12.25
C ARG A 261 3.24 -10.22 11.85
N LEU A 262 4.14 -9.81 12.74
CA LEU A 262 5.00 -10.81 13.38
C LEU A 262 4.39 -11.01 14.76
N THR A 263 3.62 -12.08 14.92
CA THR A 263 3.07 -12.53 16.21
C THR A 263 4.22 -12.92 17.13
N ALA A 264 4.72 -11.95 17.91
CA ALA A 264 4.98 -12.18 19.32
C ALA A 264 3.70 -11.76 20.06
N ILE A 265 3.09 -12.72 20.74
CA ILE A 265 1.85 -12.59 21.52
C ILE A 265 1.90 -11.30 22.37
N SER A 266 1.07 -10.30 22.07
CA SER A 266 0.86 -9.18 22.98
C SER A 266 0.13 -9.74 24.21
N ARG A 267 0.71 -9.56 25.39
CA ARG A 267 0.11 -9.98 26.65
C ARG A 267 -0.35 -8.74 27.39
N SER A 268 -1.60 -8.76 27.84
CA SER A 268 -2.06 -7.80 28.83
C SER A 268 -1.35 -8.10 30.13
N VAL A 269 -0.50 -7.18 30.57
CA VAL A 269 0.29 -7.30 31.79
C VAL A 269 -0.03 -6.12 32.70
N ARG A 270 -0.02 -6.39 34.02
CA ARG A 270 -0.15 -5.32 34.99
C ARG A 270 1.12 -4.48 34.97
N ALA A 271 0.97 -3.16 34.95
CA ALA A 271 2.09 -2.24 34.88
C ALA A 271 1.90 -1.03 35.81
N PHE A 272 3.02 -0.43 36.18
CA PHE A 272 3.11 0.83 36.90
C PHE A 272 3.48 1.94 35.93
N ALA A 273 2.74 3.05 35.95
CA ALA A 273 2.91 4.15 35.03
C ALA A 273 3.20 5.45 35.76
N LEU A 274 4.05 6.28 35.17
CA LEU A 274 4.32 7.65 35.57
C LEU A 274 4.02 8.56 34.37
N HIS A 275 2.96 9.35 34.47
CA HIS A 275 2.71 10.45 33.56
C HIS A 275 3.31 11.72 34.17
N ALA A 276 4.10 12.46 33.39
CA ALA A 276 4.64 13.74 33.80
C ALA A 276 4.30 14.79 32.74
N GLU A 277 3.80 15.92 33.20
CA GLU A 277 3.43 17.07 32.39
C GLU A 277 4.24 18.27 32.87
N VAL A 278 4.86 18.94 31.92
CA VAL A 278 5.60 20.17 32.12
C VAL A 278 4.64 21.33 31.87
N VAL A 279 4.51 22.22 32.84
CA VAL A 279 3.55 23.33 32.83
C VAL A 279 4.33 24.63 32.86
N LEU A 280 4.10 25.48 31.87
CA LEU A 280 4.63 26.84 31.81
C LEU A 280 3.81 27.76 32.72
N GLU A 281 4.48 28.70 33.40
CA GLU A 281 3.78 29.80 34.05
C GLU A 281 3.06 30.69 33.04
N GLU A 282 1.99 31.34 33.47
CA GLU A 282 1.19 32.22 32.62
C GLU A 282 2.06 33.38 32.08
N GLY A 283 2.16 33.51 30.76
CA GLY A 283 3.04 34.49 30.10
C GLY A 283 4.50 34.05 29.92
N ALA A 284 4.82 32.77 30.15
CA ALA A 284 6.17 32.21 29.97
C ALA A 284 6.39 31.51 28.61
N GLU A 285 5.87 32.08 27.53
CA GLU A 285 6.04 31.57 26.15
C GLU A 285 7.25 32.21 25.45
N ASP A 286 8.44 32.08 26.04
CA ASP A 286 9.68 32.49 25.38
C ASP A 286 10.64 31.33 25.16
N ASP A 287 11.64 31.57 24.29
CA ASP A 287 12.61 30.56 23.89
C ASP A 287 13.37 29.96 25.07
N ALA A 288 13.61 30.74 26.13
CA ALA A 288 14.26 30.27 27.35
C ALA A 288 13.39 29.26 28.12
N ALA A 289 12.07 29.50 28.20
CA ALA A 289 11.14 28.57 28.80
C ALA A 289 11.04 27.26 27.99
N TYR A 290 10.94 27.33 26.66
CA TYR A 290 10.91 26.11 25.81
C TYR A 290 12.22 25.33 25.82
N THR A 291 13.36 26.01 25.95
CA THR A 291 14.66 25.36 26.17
C THR A 291 14.66 24.59 27.48
N THR A 292 14.17 25.22 28.55
CA THR A 292 14.03 24.57 29.87
C THR A 292 13.07 23.37 29.81
N VAL A 293 11.94 23.49 29.12
CA VAL A 293 10.99 22.38 28.89
C VAL A 293 11.71 21.20 28.23
N SER A 294 12.48 21.45 27.17
CA SER A 294 13.23 20.41 26.46
C SER A 294 14.26 19.73 27.38
N GLU A 295 15.03 20.50 28.15
CA GLU A 295 16.01 19.96 29.11
C GLU A 295 15.36 19.10 30.21
N VAL A 296 14.18 19.52 30.69
CA VAL A 296 13.40 18.78 31.68
C VAL A 296 12.88 17.47 31.10
N LEU A 297 12.29 17.49 29.89
CA LEU A 297 11.74 16.31 29.23
C LEU A 297 12.85 15.31 28.86
N ASP A 298 13.95 15.77 28.26
CA ASP A 298 15.08 14.91 27.89
C ASP A 298 15.71 14.26 29.13
N GLY A 299 15.90 15.05 30.19
CA GLY A 299 16.42 14.54 31.46
C GLY A 299 15.49 13.52 32.12
N LEU A 300 14.17 13.75 32.04
CA LEU A 300 13.17 12.84 32.58
C LEU A 300 13.06 11.55 31.75
N GLU A 301 13.14 11.61 30.42
CA GLU A 301 13.21 10.44 29.53
C GLU A 301 14.41 9.55 29.89
N GLN A 302 15.58 10.14 30.07
CA GLN A 302 16.79 9.41 30.47
C GLN A 302 16.63 8.78 31.85
N ASP A 303 16.11 9.53 32.83
CA ASP A 303 15.88 9.05 34.19
C ASP A 303 14.84 7.90 34.23
N LEU A 304 13.78 8.00 33.42
CA LEU A 304 12.74 6.97 33.27
C LEU A 304 13.33 5.67 32.70
N ARG A 305 14.10 5.76 31.61
CA ARG A 305 14.77 4.59 31.03
C ARG A 305 15.74 3.94 32.01
N ALA A 306 16.52 4.75 32.74
CA ALA A 306 17.44 4.25 33.76
C ALA A 306 16.72 3.54 34.93
N ALA A 307 15.49 3.96 35.24
CA ALA A 307 14.63 3.32 36.24
C ALA A 307 13.82 2.12 35.70
N GLY A 308 14.08 1.71 34.45
CA GLY A 308 13.46 0.55 33.81
C GLY A 308 12.06 0.80 33.24
N PHE A 309 11.69 2.06 33.02
CA PHE A 309 10.45 2.41 32.32
C PHE A 309 10.65 2.38 30.81
N VAL A 310 9.60 1.99 30.11
CA VAL A 310 9.44 2.10 28.67
C VAL A 310 8.60 3.34 28.39
N LEU A 311 9.04 4.21 27.47
CA LEU A 311 8.23 5.36 27.08
C LEU A 311 7.07 4.91 26.18
N ALA A 312 5.85 5.21 26.62
CA ALA A 312 4.62 4.88 25.91
C ALA A 312 4.02 6.09 25.17
N VAL A 313 4.21 7.31 25.68
CA VAL A 313 3.78 8.56 25.04
C VAL A 313 4.85 9.63 25.27
N GLN A 314 5.13 10.42 24.24
CA GLN A 314 6.01 11.59 24.31
C GLN A 314 5.41 12.71 23.46
N THR A 315 5.22 13.87 24.07
CA THR A 315 4.77 15.10 23.40
C THR A 315 5.75 16.22 23.73
N GLY A 316 5.57 17.40 23.13
CA GLY A 316 6.40 18.56 23.43
C GLY A 316 6.28 19.08 24.88
N MET A 317 5.34 18.59 25.67
CA MET A 317 5.08 19.05 27.06
C MET A 317 4.89 17.90 28.07
N ALA A 318 4.84 16.64 27.63
CA ALA A 318 4.52 15.54 28.53
C ALA A 318 5.16 14.21 28.11
N LEU A 319 5.37 13.34 29.10
CA LEU A 319 5.89 11.98 28.95
C LEU A 319 5.04 10.99 29.74
N LEU A 320 4.82 9.81 29.16
CA LEU A 320 4.28 8.64 29.86
C LEU A 320 5.32 7.53 29.87
N GLY A 321 5.88 7.24 31.03
CA GLY A 321 6.68 6.06 31.26
C GLY A 321 5.83 4.91 31.83
N VAL A 322 6.03 3.70 31.33
CA VAL A 322 5.35 2.49 31.79
C VAL A 322 6.37 1.41 32.13
N ARG A 323 6.25 0.82 33.32
CA ARG A 323 7.08 -0.29 33.79
C ARG A 323 6.19 -1.51 34.07
N PRO A 324 6.29 -2.57 33.25
CA PRO A 324 5.61 -3.85 33.52
C PRO A 324 5.99 -4.39 34.90
N LEU A 325 5.03 -4.98 35.62
CA LEU A 325 5.24 -5.59 36.92
C LEU A 325 5.38 -7.11 36.76
N ASP A 326 6.37 -7.69 37.43
CA ASP A 326 6.54 -9.14 37.49
C ASP A 326 5.39 -9.81 38.29
N GLU A 327 5.04 -11.05 37.94
CA GLU A 327 4.16 -11.91 38.75
C GLU A 327 4.91 -13.18 39.20
N PRO A 328 5.11 -13.41 40.51
CA PRO A 328 4.77 -12.50 41.63
C PRO A 328 5.70 -11.27 41.66
N PRO A 329 5.23 -10.13 42.22
CA PRO A 329 5.99 -8.89 42.21
C PRO A 329 7.27 -9.01 43.03
N ARG A 330 8.41 -8.88 42.35
CA ARG A 330 9.73 -8.82 43.00
C ARG A 330 9.98 -7.48 43.67
N THR A 331 9.38 -6.42 43.14
CA THR A 331 9.45 -5.05 43.63
C THR A 331 8.15 -4.68 44.33
N GLY A 332 8.22 -4.22 45.57
CA GLY A 332 7.05 -3.82 46.34
C GLY A 332 6.46 -2.47 45.86
N ALA A 333 5.16 -2.26 46.05
CA ALA A 333 4.46 -1.01 45.71
C ALA A 333 5.13 0.25 46.32
N ARG A 334 5.68 0.12 47.54
CA ARG A 334 6.41 1.20 48.22
C ARG A 334 7.67 1.64 47.47
N GLU A 335 8.45 0.70 46.95
CA GLU A 335 9.68 0.97 46.22
C GLU A 335 9.40 1.63 44.86
N LEU A 336 8.29 1.24 44.20
CA LEU A 336 7.80 1.88 42.98
C LEU A 336 7.39 3.33 43.22
N LEU A 337 6.68 3.61 44.32
CA LEU A 337 6.29 4.96 44.71
C LEU A 337 7.50 5.81 45.11
N GLU A 338 8.47 5.24 45.84
CA GLU A 338 9.73 5.92 46.16
C GLU A 338 10.52 6.27 44.90
N THR A 339 10.58 5.36 43.91
CA THR A 339 11.18 5.61 42.60
C THR A 339 10.48 6.76 41.87
N ALA A 340 9.15 6.74 41.81
CA ALA A 340 8.36 7.81 41.18
C ALA A 340 8.57 9.17 41.85
N HIS A 341 8.65 9.20 43.19
CA HIS A 341 8.95 10.41 43.93
C HIS A 341 10.35 10.96 43.62
N GLN A 342 11.37 10.10 43.56
CA GLN A 342 12.73 10.51 43.19
C GLN A 342 12.83 11.02 41.74
N LEU A 343 12.08 10.42 40.81
CA LEU A 343 12.01 10.88 39.42
C LEU A 343 11.36 12.26 39.33
N HIS A 344 10.24 12.46 40.04
CA HIS A 344 9.55 13.74 40.11
C HIS A 344 10.42 14.84 40.73
N GLU A 345 11.08 14.58 41.85
CA GLU A 345 11.99 15.54 42.51
C GLU A 345 13.15 15.95 41.60
N ARG A 346 13.73 15.01 40.85
CA ARG A 346 14.78 15.31 39.86
C ARG A 346 14.26 16.20 38.72
N ALA A 347 13.07 15.91 38.21
CA ALA A 347 12.44 16.73 37.18
C ALA A 347 12.13 18.15 37.70
N GLN A 348 11.59 18.25 38.92
CA GLN A 348 11.37 19.55 39.58
C GLN A 348 12.69 20.29 39.81
N ALA A 349 13.76 19.61 40.23
CA ALA A 349 15.07 20.22 40.44
C ALA A 349 15.65 20.86 39.17
N ARG A 350 15.43 20.25 38.00
CA ARG A 350 15.80 20.82 36.69
C ARG A 350 15.00 22.08 36.34
N ALA A 351 13.76 22.16 36.81
CA ALA A 351 12.90 23.32 36.60
C ALA A 351 13.03 24.40 37.70
N ARG A 352 13.81 24.18 38.78
CA ARG A 352 13.92 25.11 39.91
C ARG A 352 14.51 26.45 39.48
N GLY A 353 13.89 27.54 39.93
CA GLY A 353 14.34 28.91 39.63
C GLY A 353 14.01 29.37 38.21
N THR A 354 13.20 28.60 37.48
CA THR A 354 12.68 28.94 36.15
C THR A 354 11.18 29.19 36.22
N ARG A 355 10.56 29.56 35.09
CA ARG A 355 9.10 29.72 34.93
C ARG A 355 8.40 28.44 34.45
N VAL A 356 9.03 27.30 34.72
CA VAL A 356 8.56 25.97 34.34
C VAL A 356 8.32 25.17 35.62
N SER A 357 7.22 24.42 35.64
CA SER A 357 6.91 23.51 36.74
C SER A 357 6.59 22.12 36.19
N VAL A 358 6.78 21.08 37.00
CA VAL A 358 6.49 19.71 36.60
C VAL A 358 5.40 19.16 37.50
N ARG A 359 4.33 18.63 36.90
CA ARG A 359 3.29 17.85 37.56
C ARG A 359 3.45 16.41 37.15
N ALA A 360 3.31 15.48 38.09
CA ALA A 360 3.36 14.06 37.76
C ALA A 360 2.20 13.32 38.40
N CYS A 361 1.83 12.20 37.81
CA CYS A 361 0.81 11.30 38.30
C CYS A 361 1.25 9.85 38.13
N VAL A 362 0.97 9.02 39.13
CA VAL A 362 1.21 7.57 39.07
C VAL A 362 -0.09 6.76 39.01
N HIS A 363 -0.06 5.73 38.17
CA HIS A 363 -1.18 4.82 37.97
C HIS A 363 -0.71 3.36 37.91
N VAL A 364 -1.57 2.44 38.33
CA VAL A 364 -1.35 1.00 38.18
C VAL A 364 -2.57 0.40 37.49
N GLY A 365 -2.34 -0.32 36.40
CA GLY A 365 -3.39 -0.82 35.54
C GLY A 365 -2.87 -1.86 34.56
N GLN A 366 -3.73 -2.28 33.63
CA GLN A 366 -3.35 -3.22 32.58
C GLN A 366 -2.81 -2.45 31.38
N VAL A 367 -1.74 -2.96 30.80
CA VAL A 367 -1.16 -2.47 29.56
C VAL A 367 -0.94 -3.64 28.62
N ASP A 368 -1.22 -3.42 27.35
CA ASP A 368 -0.93 -4.41 26.33
C ASP A 368 0.53 -4.23 25.91
N ALA A 369 1.36 -5.17 26.32
CA ALA A 369 2.80 -5.13 26.08
C ALA A 369 3.23 -6.28 25.17
N ARG A 370 4.14 -5.97 24.23
CA ARG A 370 4.83 -6.97 23.41
C ARG A 370 6.31 -6.97 23.77
N ARG A 371 6.97 -8.12 23.67
CA ARG A 371 8.42 -8.21 23.82
C ARG A 371 9.05 -8.23 22.43
N GLY A 372 9.73 -7.14 22.07
CA GLY A 372 10.50 -6.99 20.84
C GLY A 372 11.99 -7.36 21.03
N PRO A 373 12.78 -7.30 19.95
CA PRO A 373 14.22 -7.60 19.99
C PRO A 373 15.03 -6.62 20.87
N GLU A 374 14.53 -5.40 21.09
CA GLU A 374 15.20 -4.36 21.89
C GLU A 374 14.62 -4.20 23.30
N GLY A 375 13.56 -4.92 23.66
CA GLY A 375 12.92 -4.78 24.97
C GLY A 375 11.43 -5.05 24.99
N ILE A 376 10.73 -4.51 25.97
CA ILE A 376 9.26 -4.54 26.02
C ILE A 376 8.75 -3.26 25.35
N ASP A 377 7.87 -3.38 24.37
CA ASP A 377 7.16 -2.26 23.78
C ASP A 377 5.72 -2.22 24.31
N ILE A 378 5.24 -1.03 24.61
CA ILE A 378 3.84 -0.80 24.97
C ILE A 378 3.03 -0.60 23.69
N THR A 379 2.02 -1.44 23.48
CA THR A 379 1.18 -1.46 22.27
C THR A 379 -0.19 -0.82 22.47
N GLY A 380 -0.60 -0.60 23.72
CA GLY A 380 -1.88 0.03 24.06
C GLY A 380 -2.41 -0.40 25.43
N GLY A 381 -3.73 -0.35 25.59
CA GLY A 381 -4.43 -0.78 26.80
C GLY A 381 -4.93 0.38 27.69
N PRO A 382 -5.77 0.09 28.71
CA PRO A 382 -6.42 1.11 29.54
C PRO A 382 -5.47 2.09 30.22
N LEU A 383 -4.24 1.65 30.52
CA LEU A 383 -3.23 2.47 31.16
C LEU A 383 -2.63 3.55 30.24
N ALA A 384 -2.82 3.44 28.91
CA ALA A 384 -2.47 4.48 27.95
C ALA A 384 -3.53 5.60 27.84
N ASP A 385 -4.73 5.41 28.43
CA ASP A 385 -5.79 6.43 28.49
C ASP A 385 -5.60 7.33 29.73
N ILE A 386 -4.68 8.28 29.61
CA ILE A 386 -4.29 9.21 30.68
C ILE A 386 -5.46 10.13 31.08
N ALA A 387 -6.39 10.41 30.15
CA ALA A 387 -7.54 11.29 30.40
C ALA A 387 -8.51 10.73 31.46
N GLY A 388 -8.50 9.41 31.68
CA GLY A 388 -9.30 8.74 32.71
C GLY A 388 -8.71 8.76 34.12
N TRP A 389 -7.51 9.33 34.34
CA TRP A 389 -6.82 9.24 35.61
C TRP A 389 -7.39 10.21 36.66
N VAL A 390 -8.10 9.66 37.66
CA VAL A 390 -8.59 10.45 38.80
C VAL A 390 -7.51 10.57 39.85
N VAL A 391 -7.03 11.79 40.10
CA VAL A 391 -5.86 12.07 40.94
C VAL A 391 -6.26 12.63 42.31
N ARG A 392 -5.58 12.20 43.37
CA ARG A 392 -5.54 12.92 44.66
C ARG A 392 -4.18 13.59 44.78
N ASP A 393 -4.17 14.91 44.79
CA ASP A 393 -2.94 15.71 44.89
C ASP A 393 -2.55 15.90 46.35
N THR A 394 -1.28 15.68 46.67
CA THR A 394 -0.73 15.99 48.00
C THR A 394 0.53 16.83 47.97
N ASN A 395 1.17 17.09 46.80
CA ASN A 395 2.40 17.91 46.66
C ASN A 395 2.92 17.98 45.18
N GLY A 396 2.05 17.95 44.16
CA GLY A 396 2.46 17.98 42.74
C GLY A 396 2.81 16.62 42.12
N LEU A 397 2.92 15.58 42.94
CA LEU A 397 2.85 14.16 42.55
C LEU A 397 1.50 13.59 42.98
N GLY A 398 0.67 13.27 42.00
CA GLY A 398 -0.64 12.68 42.15
C GLY A 398 -0.61 11.15 42.23
N ILE A 399 -1.40 10.56 43.13
CA ILE A 399 -1.58 9.10 43.21
C ILE A 399 -3.04 8.75 42.91
N THR A 400 -3.27 7.93 41.90
CA THR A 400 -4.62 7.46 41.56
C THR A 400 -5.11 6.40 42.56
N PRO A 401 -6.44 6.23 42.74
CA PRO A 401 -6.98 5.18 43.62
C PRO A 401 -6.55 3.76 43.24
N ALA A 402 -6.27 3.50 41.95
CA ALA A 402 -5.76 2.21 41.49
C ALA A 402 -4.31 1.97 41.95
N ALA A 403 -3.46 3.00 41.90
CA ALA A 403 -2.10 2.92 42.43
C ALA A 403 -2.06 2.83 43.96
N ALA A 404 -2.99 3.50 44.67
CA ALA A 404 -3.05 3.46 46.13
C ALA A 404 -3.52 2.11 46.71
N ARG A 405 -4.21 1.29 45.90
CA ARG A 405 -4.69 -0.07 46.27
C ARG A 405 -3.74 -1.19 45.82
N ALA A 406 -2.77 -0.87 44.96
CA ALA A 406 -1.78 -1.80 44.44
C ALA A 406 -0.66 -2.00 45.47
#